data_AF-A0A2V9V2X6-F1
#
_entry.id   AF-A0A2V9V2X6-F1
#
_cell.length_a   1.000
_cell.length_b   1.000
_cell.length_c   1.000
_cell.angle_alpha   90.00
_cell.angle_beta   90.00
_cell.angle_gamma   90.00
#
_symmetry.space_group_name_H-M   'P 1'
#
loop_
_entity.id
_entity.type
_entity.pdbx_description
1 polymer ?
#
loop_
_entity_poly.entity_id
_entity_poly.type
_entity_poly.pdbx_seq_one_letter_code
_entity_poly.pdbx_strand_id
1 'polypeptide(L)'
;MRNWNAPNSNPCSNPSCSSAPPRLRTCFLIFAKRSFPAKPPKSRSIRSPWRSLAGTNHSTRTPIRLFACRSIDCANGSPSTMPAKAPPTTSALPSQWGTMSGFLKRPQPFLDNSQKVADAMERRASSPVVPPAWVLFTAVIILAILGVMVLALRNRQKPLPIVSSTQNTRELAEPLVGLPVGDEIRILSGASRSYVDRAGKLWNPDTYFSGGKTVRSSVQRIWRTQDANIYRSSRQGDFQYDIPLKPGIYELRLHFAETFYGPEEIGNGGEGSRVMTATANGKVLLNDFDILLDAGGSRTADVKVFTGLSPAGDGQLHLGFSSVRGGSAMLSALEILPGLKESQRPVRIITRDVPYYSNDSRWWGPDTYFKGGQLSSNDNPATDADDPEMYETERWGHFSYAIPVTPGRYAATFHFIEHRFDAANRDRYAESSDLRQGRGRLFSVFCNGKLILRDVDLIQEAGENRPLVKKLGGLEPNAQGKLLLEFVPTRNYATVTAIEIMPE
;
A
#
# COMPACT_ATOMS: atom_id res chain seq x y z
N MET A 1 -9.32 0.17 -78.45
CA MET A 1 -9.15 -0.50 -79.77
C MET A 1 -7.73 -1.06 -79.86
N ARG A 2 -7.50 -2.00 -80.79
CA ARG A 2 -6.24 -2.74 -81.11
C ARG A 2 -4.95 -1.89 -80.98
N ASN A 3 -3.94 -2.30 -80.20
CA ASN A 3 -2.82 -3.26 -80.46
C ASN A 3 -1.60 -2.67 -81.23
N TRP A 4 -0.45 -3.34 -81.09
CA TRP A 4 0.88 -3.17 -81.75
C TRP A 4 1.86 -2.18 -81.08
N ASN A 5 3.19 -2.42 -81.04
CA ASN A 5 4.00 -3.66 -80.96
C ASN A 5 5.46 -3.26 -80.60
N ALA A 6 6.26 -4.15 -80.00
CA ALA A 6 7.72 -3.97 -79.81
C ALA A 6 8.51 -4.31 -81.11
N PRO A 7 9.83 -4.02 -81.21
CA PRO A 7 10.83 -5.06 -80.85
C PRO A 7 12.26 -4.59 -80.43
N ASN A 8 13.04 -5.50 -79.78
CA ASN A 8 14.51 -5.77 -79.87
C ASN A 8 15.55 -4.61 -79.66
N SER A 9 16.81 -4.81 -79.19
CA SER A 9 17.67 -5.99 -78.88
C SER A 9 18.86 -5.65 -77.94
N ASN A 10 19.43 -6.68 -77.28
CA ASN A 10 20.72 -6.75 -76.52
C ASN A 10 22.00 -6.53 -77.38
N PRO A 11 23.29 -6.67 -76.90
CA PRO A 11 23.88 -6.88 -75.54
C PRO A 11 25.17 -6.01 -75.22
N CYS A 12 25.91 -6.39 -74.14
CA CYS A 12 27.34 -6.11 -73.82
C CYS A 12 27.70 -4.75 -73.16
N SER A 13 28.71 -4.61 -72.28
CA SER A 13 29.49 -5.56 -71.44
C SER A 13 30.46 -4.84 -70.47
N ASN A 14 30.75 -5.44 -69.30
CA ASN A 14 31.98 -5.28 -68.49
C ASN A 14 32.17 -4.03 -67.57
N PRO A 15 33.09 -4.10 -66.55
CA PRO A 15 32.72 -3.77 -65.17
C PRO A 15 33.48 -2.60 -64.52
N SER A 16 33.10 -2.26 -63.28
CA SER A 16 33.77 -1.23 -62.46
C SER A 16 34.12 -1.72 -61.04
N CYS A 17 35.41 -1.54 -60.68
CA CYS A 17 35.91 -1.59 -59.30
C CYS A 17 36.28 -0.17 -58.84
N SER A 18 35.69 0.34 -57.76
CA SER A 18 36.33 1.26 -56.79
C SER A 18 35.46 1.32 -55.52
N SER A 19 36.01 1.04 -54.33
CA SER A 19 36.69 1.95 -53.39
C SER A 19 35.80 2.41 -52.23
N ALA A 20 36.34 2.35 -51.01
CA ALA A 20 35.64 2.54 -49.73
C ALA A 20 35.08 3.97 -49.48
N PRO A 21 34.11 4.15 -48.56
CA PRO A 21 33.38 5.41 -48.37
C PRO A 21 34.12 6.44 -47.51
N PRO A 22 33.92 7.76 -47.74
CA PRO A 22 34.43 8.82 -46.89
C PRO A 22 33.55 9.09 -45.66
N ARG A 23 34.18 9.59 -44.59
CA ARG A 23 33.55 9.92 -43.31
C ARG A 23 32.71 11.20 -43.40
N LEU A 24 31.52 11.20 -42.79
CA LEU A 24 30.76 12.43 -42.49
C LEU A 24 30.85 12.78 -41.00
N ARG A 25 30.96 14.08 -40.71
CA ARG A 25 31.22 14.62 -39.37
C ARG A 25 29.94 14.83 -38.57
N THR A 26 29.94 14.40 -37.31
CA THR A 26 28.87 14.70 -36.35
C THR A 26 29.00 16.14 -35.84
N CYS A 27 28.00 16.99 -36.08
CA CYS A 27 27.91 18.31 -35.45
C CYS A 27 27.17 18.22 -34.11
N PHE A 28 27.86 18.52 -33.02
CA PHE A 28 27.24 18.76 -31.71
C PHE A 28 26.54 20.14 -31.70
N LEU A 29 25.26 20.17 -31.34
CA LEU A 29 24.49 21.40 -31.13
C LEU A 29 24.34 21.65 -29.62
N ILE A 30 25.14 22.59 -29.11
CA ILE A 30 25.11 23.02 -27.70
C ILE A 30 24.00 24.06 -27.53
N PHE A 31 22.94 23.73 -26.79
CA PHE A 31 21.93 24.70 -26.38
C PHE A 31 22.38 25.44 -25.12
N ALA A 32 22.83 26.68 -25.28
CA ALA A 32 23.19 27.56 -24.17
C ALA A 32 21.93 28.16 -23.50
N LYS A 33 21.84 28.04 -22.17
CA LYS A 33 20.84 28.74 -21.35
C LYS A 33 21.01 30.26 -21.48
N ARG A 34 19.92 30.99 -21.76
CA ARG A 34 19.83 32.45 -21.56
C ARG A 34 18.70 32.79 -20.60
N SER A 35 19.06 33.21 -19.40
CA SER A 35 18.15 33.73 -18.38
C SER A 35 17.87 35.22 -18.64
N PHE A 36 16.60 35.63 -18.61
CA PHE A 36 16.20 37.04 -18.59
C PHE A 36 15.46 37.36 -17.28
N PRO A 37 15.81 38.44 -16.57
CA PRO A 37 15.13 38.84 -15.34
C PRO A 37 13.93 39.75 -15.64
N ALA A 38 12.74 39.38 -15.16
CA ALA A 38 11.56 40.25 -15.18
C ALA A 38 11.51 41.13 -13.92
N LYS A 39 11.45 42.46 -14.08
CA LYS A 39 11.09 43.41 -13.01
C LYS A 39 9.63 43.87 -13.19
N PRO A 40 8.86 44.10 -12.12
CA PRO A 40 7.45 44.46 -12.21
C PRO A 40 7.24 45.97 -12.48
N PRO A 41 6.16 46.36 -13.19
CA PRO A 41 5.77 47.76 -13.32
C PRO A 41 5.09 48.29 -12.05
N LYS A 42 5.39 49.55 -11.71
CA LYS A 42 4.80 50.26 -10.56
C LYS A 42 3.46 50.89 -10.91
N SER A 43 2.59 51.00 -9.90
CA SER A 43 1.37 51.80 -9.91
C SER A 43 1.63 53.29 -10.17
N ARG A 44 0.74 53.95 -10.94
CA ARG A 44 0.58 55.41 -10.88
C ARG A 44 -0.86 55.83 -11.17
N SER A 45 -1.43 56.64 -10.29
CA SER A 45 -2.77 57.24 -10.44
C SER A 45 -2.70 58.52 -11.27
N ILE A 46 -3.70 58.76 -12.12
CA ILE A 46 -4.02 60.09 -12.67
C ILE A 46 -5.54 60.29 -12.60
N ARG A 47 -5.97 61.55 -12.45
CA ARG A 47 -7.32 62.00 -12.04
C ARG A 47 -8.30 62.10 -13.21
N SER A 48 -9.58 62.12 -12.86
CA SER A 48 -10.73 62.53 -13.69
C SER A 48 -10.68 64.02 -14.09
N PRO A 49 -11.55 64.47 -15.03
CA PRO A 49 -12.76 65.18 -14.58
C PRO A 49 -14.06 65.04 -15.45
N TRP A 50 -15.19 64.86 -14.74
CA TRP A 50 -16.50 65.53 -14.86
C TRP A 50 -17.23 65.84 -16.20
N ARG A 51 -18.44 65.26 -16.34
CA ARG A 51 -19.79 65.88 -16.59
C ARG A 51 -20.84 64.75 -16.47
N SER A 52 -21.91 64.74 -15.67
CA SER A 52 -22.90 65.72 -15.17
C SER A 52 -24.19 65.78 -16.00
N LEU A 53 -25.27 65.18 -15.45
CA LEU A 53 -26.73 65.47 -15.51
C LEU A 53 -27.47 64.14 -15.18
N ALA A 54 -28.16 63.87 -14.06
CA ALA A 54 -29.15 64.58 -13.22
C ALA A 54 -30.55 63.93 -13.36
N GLY A 55 -31.16 63.47 -12.26
CA GLY A 55 -32.50 62.86 -12.27
C GLY A 55 -32.88 62.02 -11.03
N THR A 56 -33.23 62.71 -9.93
CA THR A 56 -34.26 62.37 -8.89
C THR A 56 -34.82 60.93 -8.79
N ASN A 57 -35.15 60.32 -7.65
CA ASN A 57 -35.04 60.57 -6.19
C ASN A 57 -35.96 59.50 -5.55
N HIS A 58 -35.54 58.77 -4.51
CA HIS A 58 -36.36 58.47 -3.31
C HIS A 58 -35.49 57.80 -2.23
N SER A 59 -35.85 58.00 -0.96
CA SER A 59 -34.96 57.77 0.19
C SER A 59 -35.67 57.10 1.35
N THR A 60 -35.09 56.02 1.88
CA THR A 60 -35.15 55.65 3.30
C THR A 60 -33.83 54.98 3.72
N ARG A 61 -33.21 55.45 4.81
CA ARG A 61 -31.95 54.92 5.38
C ARG A 61 -32.21 54.32 6.77
N THR A 62 -31.52 53.23 7.08
CA THR A 62 -31.11 52.87 8.46
C THR A 62 -29.79 52.06 8.41
N PRO A 63 -28.89 52.14 9.40
CA PRO A 63 -27.46 51.90 9.16
C PRO A 63 -26.91 50.56 9.66
N ILE A 64 -25.74 50.21 9.11
CA ILE A 64 -24.86 49.09 9.51
C ILE A 64 -24.16 49.39 10.84
N ARG A 65 -23.96 48.36 11.68
CA ARG A 65 -22.89 48.33 12.70
C ARG A 65 -22.05 47.06 12.55
N LEU A 66 -20.74 47.24 12.39
CA LEU A 66 -19.75 46.17 12.59
C LEU A 66 -19.61 45.89 14.09
N PHE A 67 -19.32 44.63 14.44
CA PHE A 67 -18.79 44.26 15.75
C PHE A 67 -17.37 43.72 15.63
N ALA A 68 -16.50 44.18 16.53
CA ALA A 68 -15.16 43.65 16.75
C ALA A 68 -14.85 43.72 18.26
N CYS A 69 -14.36 42.62 18.83
CA CYS A 69 -13.62 42.53 20.09
C CYS A 69 -12.70 41.31 19.91
N ARG A 70 -11.36 41.42 19.98
CA ARG A 70 -10.44 41.81 21.07
C ARG A 70 -10.35 40.80 22.21
N SER A 71 -9.09 40.49 22.52
CA SER A 71 -8.54 39.59 23.52
C SER A 71 -8.63 40.11 24.95
N ILE A 72 -8.56 39.20 25.92
CA ILE A 72 -8.25 39.48 27.33
C ILE A 72 -7.24 38.43 27.82
N ASP A 73 -6.32 38.86 28.68
CA ASP A 73 -5.10 38.17 29.08
C ASP A 73 -5.25 37.18 30.26
N CYS A 74 -4.16 36.41 30.50
CA CYS A 74 -3.99 35.51 31.63
C CYS A 74 -3.65 36.24 32.94
N ALA A 75 -4.07 35.69 34.09
CA ALA A 75 -3.47 35.96 35.41
C ALA A 75 -3.58 34.74 36.36
N ASN A 76 -2.62 34.62 37.28
CA ASN A 76 -2.39 33.45 38.13
C ASN A 76 -3.26 33.40 39.41
N GLY A 77 -3.44 32.20 39.99
CA GLY A 77 -3.97 32.02 41.35
C GLY A 77 -4.11 30.55 41.79
N SER A 78 -3.13 30.04 42.54
CA SER A 78 -3.15 28.70 43.18
C SER A 78 -3.45 28.81 44.69
N PRO A 79 -3.41 27.73 45.51
CA PRO A 79 -4.50 26.77 45.70
C PRO A 79 -4.88 26.57 47.19
N SER A 80 -6.05 25.96 47.50
CA SER A 80 -6.27 25.38 48.85
C SER A 80 -7.46 24.41 49.02
N THR A 81 -7.19 23.36 49.81
CA THR A 81 -8.08 22.61 50.72
C THR A 81 -9.30 21.80 50.22
N MET A 82 -9.25 20.49 50.49
CA MET A 82 -10.43 19.64 50.76
C MET A 82 -11.12 20.06 52.08
N PRO A 83 -12.35 19.58 52.35
CA PRO A 83 -12.45 18.40 53.24
C PRO A 83 -13.53 17.38 52.84
N ALA A 84 -13.49 16.20 53.46
CA ALA A 84 -14.46 15.12 53.27
C ALA A 84 -15.39 14.95 54.48
N LYS A 85 -16.67 14.59 54.23
CA LYS A 85 -17.45 13.58 55.01
C LYS A 85 -18.85 13.31 54.43
N ALA A 86 -19.30 12.07 54.58
CA ALA A 86 -20.68 11.58 54.37
C ALA A 86 -21.31 11.27 55.76
N PRO A 87 -22.35 10.43 55.93
CA PRO A 87 -23.56 10.09 55.14
C PRO A 87 -24.85 10.31 55.99
N PRO A 88 -26.02 9.73 55.62
CA PRO A 88 -26.84 8.98 56.60
C PRO A 88 -27.34 7.63 56.01
N THR A 89 -27.96 6.67 56.71
CA THR A 89 -28.93 6.73 57.84
C THR A 89 -28.84 5.51 58.80
N THR A 90 -29.03 5.79 60.10
CA THR A 90 -29.81 5.06 61.16
C THR A 90 -30.14 3.55 61.03
N SER A 91 -30.18 2.71 62.08
CA SER A 91 -30.10 2.84 63.56
C SER A 91 -29.86 1.42 64.19
N ALA A 92 -29.78 1.11 65.50
CA ALA A 92 -29.83 1.86 66.77
C ALA A 92 -29.17 1.03 67.92
N LEU A 93 -29.07 1.61 69.13
CA LEU A 93 -28.81 0.94 70.43
C LEU A 93 -29.70 1.62 71.49
N PRO A 94 -30.12 0.92 72.58
CA PRO A 94 -29.41 1.05 73.87
C PRO A 94 -29.34 -0.28 74.66
N SER A 95 -28.16 -0.73 75.09
CA SER A 95 -27.63 -0.60 76.48
C SER A 95 -28.44 -1.26 77.63
N GLN A 96 -27.76 -2.24 78.27
CA GLN A 96 -27.51 -2.32 79.72
C GLN A 96 -28.45 -3.12 80.69
N TRP A 97 -27.79 -4.06 81.41
CA TRP A 97 -28.05 -4.68 82.75
C TRP A 97 -28.82 -6.03 82.88
N GLY A 98 -28.26 -6.91 83.75
CA GLY A 98 -28.86 -8.13 84.32
C GLY A 98 -28.77 -9.42 83.48
N THR A 99 -28.68 -10.64 84.03
CA THR A 99 -28.41 -11.11 85.42
C THR A 99 -27.93 -12.59 85.40
N MET A 100 -27.02 -12.95 86.31
CA MET A 100 -26.62 -14.27 86.87
C MET A 100 -26.90 -15.67 86.21
N SER A 101 -25.95 -16.57 86.50
CA SER A 101 -26.06 -18.06 86.64
C SER A 101 -25.99 -18.93 85.37
N GLY A 102 -25.12 -19.96 85.26
CA GLY A 102 -24.06 -20.43 86.17
C GLY A 102 -23.48 -21.81 85.79
N PHE A 103 -22.44 -22.28 86.52
CA PHE A 103 -21.84 -23.65 86.55
C PHE A 103 -21.07 -24.12 85.27
N LEU A 104 -19.85 -24.71 85.29
CA LEU A 104 -18.80 -25.05 86.30
C LEU A 104 -17.41 -24.80 85.66
N LYS A 105 -16.39 -24.17 86.28
CA LYS A 105 -15.57 -24.47 87.49
C LYS A 105 -14.43 -25.52 87.27
N ARG A 106 -13.19 -25.04 87.10
CA ARG A 106 -11.90 -25.76 87.34
C ARG A 106 -11.57 -25.79 88.85
N PRO A 107 -10.67 -26.68 89.36
CA PRO A 107 -9.21 -26.41 89.48
C PRO A 107 -8.32 -27.64 89.09
N GLN A 108 -7.03 -27.58 88.71
CA GLN A 108 -5.81 -27.18 89.46
C GLN A 108 -5.62 -27.98 90.78
N PRO A 109 -4.41 -28.46 91.15
CA PRO A 109 -3.13 -27.72 91.23
C PRO A 109 -2.02 -28.41 90.36
N PHE A 110 -0.69 -28.38 90.57
CA PHE A 110 0.21 -27.90 91.66
C PHE A 110 1.66 -27.64 91.16
N LEU A 111 2.57 -27.24 92.08
CA LEU A 111 4.04 -27.18 91.96
C LEU A 111 4.64 -27.82 93.23
N ASP A 112 5.63 -28.72 93.13
CA ASP A 112 6.92 -28.54 93.82
C ASP A 112 8.00 -29.53 93.33
N ASN A 113 9.23 -29.26 93.73
CA ASN A 113 10.51 -29.79 93.27
C ASN A 113 11.11 -30.74 94.33
N SER A 114 11.64 -31.90 93.95
CA SER A 114 12.47 -32.71 94.86
C SER A 114 13.65 -33.36 94.14
N GLN A 115 14.78 -33.35 94.85
CA GLN A 115 16.13 -33.44 94.30
C GLN A 115 16.78 -34.83 94.48
N LYS A 116 17.78 -35.09 93.62
CA LYS A 116 19.03 -35.82 93.89
C LYS A 116 19.10 -37.36 93.80
N VAL A 117 19.99 -37.77 92.87
CA VAL A 117 21.09 -38.74 93.02
C VAL A 117 20.79 -40.23 92.99
N ALA A 118 21.18 -40.86 91.87
CA ALA A 118 21.99 -42.09 91.85
C ALA A 118 22.80 -42.13 90.52
N ASP A 119 24.05 -42.61 90.59
CA ASP A 119 25.09 -42.38 89.58
C ASP A 119 25.20 -43.42 88.43
N ALA A 120 25.81 -42.92 87.34
CA ALA A 120 26.79 -43.61 86.46
C ALA A 120 26.39 -44.77 85.52
N MET A 121 27.18 -44.85 84.43
CA MET A 121 27.11 -45.77 83.27
C MET A 121 25.92 -45.46 82.33
N GLU A 122 26.07 -45.27 81.01
CA GLU A 122 27.17 -45.62 80.11
C GLU A 122 27.38 -44.58 78.99
N ARG A 123 28.60 -44.51 78.43
CA ARG A 123 28.98 -43.57 77.36
C ARG A 123 28.69 -44.18 75.98
N ARG A 124 28.04 -43.41 75.09
CA ARG A 124 28.50 -43.26 73.69
C ARG A 124 27.84 -42.05 73.01
N ALA A 125 28.64 -41.03 72.74
CA ALA A 125 28.28 -39.91 71.88
C ALA A 125 28.56 -40.25 70.42
N SER A 126 27.64 -39.91 69.52
CA SER A 126 27.88 -39.83 68.08
C SER A 126 27.70 -38.38 67.64
N SER A 127 28.81 -37.67 67.43
CA SER A 127 28.82 -36.30 66.95
C SER A 127 28.51 -36.22 65.45
N PRO A 128 27.74 -35.21 64.99
CA PRO A 128 27.51 -34.98 63.58
C PRO A 128 28.79 -34.46 62.90
N VAL A 129 29.18 -35.09 61.80
CA VAL A 129 30.34 -34.67 61.00
C VAL A 129 29.95 -33.45 60.15
N VAL A 130 30.37 -32.27 60.58
CA VAL A 130 30.26 -31.05 59.76
C VAL A 130 31.40 -31.05 58.74
N PRO A 131 31.15 -31.00 57.42
CA PRO A 131 32.24 -30.97 56.45
C PRO A 131 33.04 -29.66 56.58
N PRO A 132 34.38 -29.70 56.46
CA PRO A 132 35.21 -28.51 56.61
C PRO A 132 34.84 -27.45 55.56
N ALA A 133 34.86 -26.17 55.95
CA ALA A 133 34.31 -25.05 55.16
C ALA A 133 34.82 -24.96 53.71
N TRP A 134 36.04 -25.45 53.45
CA TRP A 134 36.64 -25.58 52.12
C TRP A 134 35.80 -26.43 51.15
N VAL A 135 35.10 -27.47 51.64
CA VAL A 135 34.23 -28.34 50.82
C VAL A 135 32.98 -27.60 50.35
N LEU A 136 32.42 -26.73 51.20
CA LEU A 136 31.30 -25.87 50.81
C LEU A 136 31.77 -24.81 49.79
N PHE A 137 32.99 -24.27 49.98
CA PHE A 137 33.58 -23.32 49.04
C PHE A 137 33.85 -23.94 47.66
N THR A 138 34.39 -25.16 47.60
CA THR A 138 34.58 -25.88 46.32
C THR A 138 33.24 -26.23 45.67
N ALA A 139 32.22 -26.64 46.43
CA ALA A 139 30.89 -26.91 45.89
C ALA A 139 30.24 -25.66 45.25
N VAL A 140 30.37 -24.48 45.88
CA VAL A 140 29.87 -23.21 45.32
C VAL A 140 30.63 -22.82 44.05
N ILE A 141 31.96 -22.98 44.02
CA ILE A 141 32.76 -22.71 42.81
C ILE A 141 32.38 -23.67 41.67
N ILE A 142 32.20 -24.97 41.96
CA ILE A 142 31.76 -25.97 40.97
C ILE A 142 30.36 -25.62 40.42
N LEU A 143 29.42 -25.20 41.28
CA LEU A 143 28.09 -24.75 40.87
C LEU A 143 28.13 -23.47 40.03
N ALA A 144 29.03 -22.52 40.35
CA ALA A 144 29.22 -21.30 39.56
C ALA A 144 29.80 -21.63 38.17
N ILE A 145 30.80 -22.52 38.09
CA ILE A 145 31.38 -22.99 36.82
C ILE A 145 30.33 -23.74 36.00
N LEU A 146 29.53 -24.62 36.61
CA LEU A 146 28.39 -25.29 35.96
C LEU A 146 27.34 -24.28 35.46
N GLY A 147 27.01 -23.26 36.25
CA GLY A 147 26.09 -22.19 35.85
C GLY A 147 26.60 -21.40 34.64
N VAL A 148 27.88 -21.01 34.64
CA VAL A 148 28.54 -20.34 33.50
C VAL A 148 28.63 -21.28 32.29
N MET A 149 28.89 -22.58 32.49
CA MET A 149 28.96 -23.56 31.41
C MET A 149 27.58 -23.82 30.78
N VAL A 150 26.52 -23.90 31.59
CA VAL A 150 25.12 -24.01 31.11
C VAL A 150 24.70 -22.73 30.39
N LEU A 151 25.07 -21.55 30.89
CA LEU A 151 24.88 -20.29 30.18
C LEU A 151 25.64 -20.26 28.86
N ALA A 152 26.91 -20.66 28.82
CA ALA A 152 27.71 -20.71 27.60
C ALA A 152 27.17 -21.72 26.58
N LEU A 153 26.67 -22.88 27.02
CA LEU A 153 26.01 -23.87 26.16
C LEU A 153 24.65 -23.38 25.65
N ARG A 154 23.92 -22.59 26.44
CA ARG A 154 22.65 -21.93 26.05
C ARG A 154 22.89 -20.73 25.13
N ASN A 155 24.03 -20.03 25.26
CA ASN A 155 24.46 -18.92 24.41
C ASN A 155 25.35 -19.34 23.23
N ARG A 156 25.56 -20.65 23.00
CA ARG A 156 25.96 -21.11 21.67
C ARG A 156 24.84 -20.78 20.71
N GLN A 157 24.99 -19.64 20.03
CA GLN A 157 24.24 -19.36 18.81
C GLN A 157 24.30 -20.63 17.97
N LYS A 158 23.12 -21.21 17.69
CA LYS A 158 23.03 -22.20 16.64
C LYS A 158 23.62 -21.51 15.41
N PRO A 159 24.60 -22.10 14.70
CA PRO A 159 25.05 -21.52 13.45
C PRO A 159 23.80 -21.29 12.60
N LEU A 160 23.63 -20.06 12.12
CA LEU A 160 22.49 -19.70 11.29
C LEU A 160 22.36 -20.78 10.21
N PRO A 161 21.20 -21.43 10.05
CA PRO A 161 21.04 -22.36 8.96
C PRO A 161 21.34 -21.57 7.68
N ILE A 162 22.32 -22.04 6.91
CA ILE A 162 22.45 -21.60 5.52
C ILE A 162 21.11 -21.91 4.89
N VAL A 163 20.35 -20.88 4.53
CA VAL A 163 19.04 -21.03 3.91
C VAL A 163 19.28 -21.46 2.46
N SER A 164 19.61 -22.74 2.29
CA SER A 164 19.30 -23.42 1.04
C SER A 164 17.78 -23.38 0.90
N SER A 165 17.30 -22.70 -0.15
CA SER A 165 15.90 -22.52 -0.49
C SER A 165 15.27 -23.83 -0.98
N THR A 166 15.13 -24.80 -0.07
CA THR A 166 14.42 -26.06 -0.28
C THR A 166 13.21 -26.17 0.65
N GLN A 167 12.38 -25.12 0.64
CA GLN A 167 10.96 -25.37 0.83
C GLN A 167 10.45 -26.10 -0.43
N ASN A 168 9.72 -27.20 -0.23
CA ASN A 168 8.97 -27.86 -1.30
C ASN A 168 7.77 -26.99 -1.71
N THR A 169 8.03 -25.79 -2.25
CA THR A 169 7.11 -25.23 -3.23
C THR A 169 7.11 -26.17 -4.41
N ARG A 170 5.96 -26.81 -4.65
CA ARG A 170 5.60 -27.25 -6.01
C ARG A 170 5.85 -26.03 -6.88
N GLU A 171 6.85 -26.12 -7.76
CA GLU A 171 7.26 -25.02 -8.61
C GLU A 171 6.05 -24.65 -9.46
N LEU A 172 5.41 -23.54 -9.07
CA LEU A 172 4.35 -22.89 -9.84
C LEU A 172 5.04 -22.34 -11.07
N ALA A 173 5.25 -23.24 -12.03
CA ALA A 173 5.93 -22.95 -13.27
C ALA A 173 5.20 -21.77 -13.91
N GLU A 174 5.95 -20.70 -14.17
CA GLU A 174 5.51 -19.74 -15.19
C GLU A 174 5.15 -20.55 -16.45
N PRO A 175 4.12 -20.15 -17.21
CA PRO A 175 3.89 -20.78 -18.50
C PRO A 175 5.21 -20.76 -19.28
N LEU A 176 5.65 -21.96 -19.71
CA LEU A 176 6.94 -22.17 -20.40
C LEU A 176 7.05 -21.36 -21.71
N VAL A 177 5.93 -20.77 -22.12
CA VAL A 177 5.75 -19.79 -23.19
C VAL A 177 5.51 -18.43 -22.52
N GLY A 178 6.37 -17.45 -22.81
CA GLY A 178 6.22 -16.08 -22.31
C GLY A 178 4.88 -15.44 -22.69
N LEU A 179 4.59 -14.26 -22.13
CA LEU A 179 3.30 -13.60 -22.34
C LEU A 179 2.96 -13.45 -23.83
N PRO A 180 1.68 -13.69 -24.21
CA PRO A 180 1.27 -13.66 -25.61
C PRO A 180 1.59 -12.31 -26.25
N VAL A 181 2.36 -12.37 -27.34
CA VAL A 181 2.80 -11.20 -28.10
C VAL A 181 1.72 -10.83 -29.12
N GLY A 182 1.43 -9.54 -29.26
CA GLY A 182 0.45 -9.01 -30.19
C GLY A 182 0.19 -7.54 -29.96
N ASP A 183 -0.68 -6.95 -30.77
CA ASP A 183 -1.01 -5.53 -30.65
C ASP A 183 -1.80 -5.27 -29.36
N GLU A 184 -1.36 -4.30 -28.57
CA GLU A 184 -2.06 -3.83 -27.37
C GLU A 184 -2.79 -2.52 -27.68
N ILE A 185 -4.11 -2.49 -27.46
CA ILE A 185 -4.94 -1.30 -27.69
C ILE A 185 -5.22 -0.62 -26.36
N ARG A 186 -5.05 0.70 -26.31
CA ARG A 186 -5.32 1.55 -25.15
C ARG A 186 -6.09 2.77 -25.59
N ILE A 187 -7.25 3.04 -24.99
CA ILE A 187 -8.14 4.15 -25.37
C ILE A 187 -8.50 4.94 -24.11
N LEU A 188 -8.31 6.26 -24.15
CA LEU A 188 -8.82 7.19 -23.13
C LEU A 188 -10.21 7.68 -23.53
N SER A 189 -11.23 7.17 -22.87
CA SER A 189 -12.62 7.56 -23.09
C SER A 189 -12.83 9.05 -22.77
N GLY A 190 -13.50 9.76 -23.67
CA GLY A 190 -13.66 11.21 -23.63
C GLY A 190 -12.40 12.05 -23.91
N ALA A 191 -11.24 11.45 -24.17
CA ALA A 191 -10.03 12.22 -24.51
C ALA A 191 -9.98 12.54 -26.01
N SER A 192 -9.49 13.74 -26.34
CA SER A 192 -9.33 14.21 -27.74
C SER A 192 -7.86 14.26 -28.19
N ARG A 193 -6.94 13.70 -27.40
CA ARG A 193 -5.49 13.62 -27.64
C ARG A 193 -4.95 12.33 -27.03
N SER A 194 -3.86 11.81 -27.60
CA SER A 194 -3.10 10.74 -26.97
C SER A 194 -2.37 11.21 -25.72
N TYR A 195 -1.97 10.26 -24.89
CA TYR A 195 -1.24 10.46 -23.63
C TYR A 195 -0.21 9.33 -23.47
N VAL A 196 0.93 9.62 -22.87
CA VAL A 196 1.88 8.59 -22.41
C VAL A 196 1.86 8.61 -20.90
N ASP A 197 1.57 7.46 -20.28
CA ASP A 197 1.54 7.34 -18.82
C ASP A 197 2.93 7.15 -18.21
N ARG A 198 3.02 7.11 -16.88
CA ARG A 198 4.30 6.87 -16.17
C ARG A 198 4.90 5.51 -16.48
N ALA A 199 4.09 4.53 -16.87
CA ALA A 199 4.52 3.21 -17.29
C ALA A 199 5.12 3.20 -18.72
N GLY A 200 5.17 4.36 -19.40
CA GLY A 200 5.65 4.50 -20.78
C GLY A 200 4.65 4.01 -21.83
N LYS A 201 3.42 3.69 -21.44
CA LYS A 201 2.39 3.17 -22.35
C LYS A 201 1.73 4.34 -23.09
N LEU A 202 1.65 4.22 -24.41
CA LEU A 202 0.85 5.12 -25.24
C LEU A 202 -0.63 4.76 -25.12
N TRP A 203 -1.44 5.74 -24.76
CA TRP A 203 -2.89 5.70 -24.81
C TRP A 203 -3.40 6.55 -25.98
N ASN A 204 -4.31 5.99 -26.78
CA ASN A 204 -4.96 6.69 -27.88
C ASN A 204 -6.11 7.59 -27.38
N PRO A 205 -6.48 8.65 -28.14
CA PRO A 205 -7.72 9.38 -27.90
C PRO A 205 -8.95 8.47 -28.05
N ASP A 206 -10.11 8.97 -27.65
CA ASP A 206 -11.38 8.25 -27.74
C ASP A 206 -11.77 7.97 -29.20
N THR A 207 -11.83 6.69 -29.56
CA THR A 207 -12.13 6.19 -30.92
C THR A 207 -13.02 4.96 -30.85
N TYR A 208 -13.57 4.52 -31.99
CA TYR A 208 -14.44 3.34 -32.12
C TYR A 208 -15.76 3.38 -31.34
N PHE A 209 -16.13 4.51 -30.75
CA PHE A 209 -17.36 4.64 -29.96
C PHE A 209 -18.58 5.00 -30.82
N SER A 210 -19.77 4.64 -30.34
CA SER A 210 -21.02 5.31 -30.70
C SER A 210 -21.89 5.55 -29.45
N GLY A 211 -22.74 6.58 -29.48
CA GLY A 211 -23.50 7.02 -28.30
C GLY A 211 -22.66 7.75 -27.24
N GLY A 212 -23.31 8.09 -26.12
CA GLY A 212 -22.72 8.82 -25.00
C GLY A 212 -22.25 10.26 -25.31
N LYS A 213 -21.64 10.88 -24.30
CA LYS A 213 -21.09 12.25 -24.31
C LYS A 213 -19.73 12.26 -23.60
N THR A 214 -18.83 13.12 -24.06
CA THR A 214 -17.57 13.39 -23.37
C THR A 214 -17.82 14.21 -22.10
N VAL A 215 -17.33 13.73 -20.95
CA VAL A 215 -17.32 14.47 -19.68
C VAL A 215 -15.88 14.60 -19.19
N ARG A 216 -15.50 15.80 -18.76
CA ARG A 216 -14.17 16.09 -18.17
C ARG A 216 -14.30 16.35 -16.68
N SER A 217 -13.33 15.85 -15.91
CA SER A 217 -13.24 16.08 -14.47
C SER A 217 -12.21 17.15 -14.13
N SER A 218 -12.57 18.03 -13.18
CA SER A 218 -11.67 19.01 -12.59
C SER A 218 -10.83 18.44 -11.44
N VAL A 219 -11.12 17.21 -10.98
CA VAL A 219 -10.38 16.53 -9.91
C VAL A 219 -8.92 16.32 -10.34
N GLN A 220 -7.98 16.78 -9.51
CA GLN A 220 -6.55 16.64 -9.76
C GLN A 220 -5.95 15.39 -9.11
N ARG A 221 -6.40 15.03 -7.90
CA ARG A 221 -5.90 13.90 -7.13
C ARG A 221 -6.91 12.76 -7.14
N ILE A 222 -6.46 11.60 -7.58
CA ILE A 222 -7.23 10.36 -7.61
C ILE A 222 -6.41 9.29 -6.88
N TRP A 223 -7.01 8.62 -5.90
CA TRP A 223 -6.41 7.54 -5.13
C TRP A 223 -6.21 6.28 -5.97
N ARG A 224 -5.34 5.35 -5.55
CA ARG A 224 -5.03 4.09 -6.25
C ARG A 224 -4.44 4.25 -7.66
N THR A 225 -3.98 5.43 -8.01
CA THR A 225 -3.20 5.69 -9.24
C THR A 225 -2.18 6.79 -9.02
N GLN A 226 -1.07 6.74 -9.76
CA GLN A 226 -0.18 7.88 -9.95
C GLN A 226 -0.50 8.68 -11.23
N ASP A 227 -1.22 8.07 -12.18
CA ASP A 227 -1.61 8.65 -13.46
C ASP A 227 -3.07 9.12 -13.44
N ALA A 228 -3.35 10.13 -12.60
CA ALA A 228 -4.69 10.71 -12.50
C ALA A 228 -5.25 11.18 -13.86
N ASN A 229 -4.41 11.52 -14.83
CA ASN A 229 -4.82 11.96 -16.17
C ASN A 229 -5.64 10.90 -16.94
N ILE A 230 -5.40 9.60 -16.71
CA ILE A 230 -6.18 8.50 -17.31
C ILE A 230 -7.67 8.59 -16.92
N TYR A 231 -7.95 9.17 -15.75
CA TYR A 231 -9.26 9.22 -15.12
C TYR A 231 -9.91 10.62 -15.16
N ARG A 232 -9.31 11.59 -15.86
CA ARG A 232 -9.78 12.99 -15.94
C ARG A 232 -10.66 13.29 -17.15
N SER A 233 -10.82 12.34 -18.06
CA SER A 233 -11.92 12.30 -19.02
C SER A 233 -12.72 11.02 -18.85
N SER A 234 -13.95 11.04 -19.32
CA SER A 234 -14.80 9.85 -19.45
C SER A 234 -15.76 10.02 -20.61
N ARG A 235 -16.22 8.88 -21.15
CA ARG A 235 -17.46 8.80 -21.93
C ARG A 235 -18.59 8.47 -20.96
N GLN A 236 -19.71 9.20 -21.02
CA GLN A 236 -20.87 8.98 -20.15
C GLN A 236 -22.18 8.99 -20.92
N GLY A 237 -23.17 8.24 -20.45
CA GLY A 237 -24.44 7.99 -21.15
C GLY A 237 -24.60 6.52 -21.45
N ASP A 238 -25.52 6.18 -22.35
CA ASP A 238 -25.53 4.87 -22.98
C ASP A 238 -24.68 4.93 -24.25
N PHE A 239 -23.72 4.02 -24.38
CA PHE A 239 -22.73 4.01 -25.46
C PHE A 239 -22.18 2.61 -25.69
N GLN A 240 -21.53 2.42 -26.84
CA GLN A 240 -20.77 1.21 -27.15
C GLN A 240 -19.41 1.57 -27.78
N TYR A 241 -18.52 0.59 -27.82
CA TYR A 241 -17.28 0.59 -28.58
C TYR A 241 -17.24 -0.63 -29.51
N ASP A 242 -16.96 -0.43 -30.79
CA ASP A 242 -16.85 -1.48 -31.81
C ASP A 242 -15.39 -1.56 -32.28
N ILE A 243 -14.55 -2.31 -31.54
CA ILE A 243 -13.10 -2.25 -31.67
C ILE A 243 -12.60 -3.37 -32.59
N PRO A 244 -12.01 -3.08 -33.77
CA PRO A 244 -11.48 -4.11 -34.65
C PRO A 244 -10.26 -4.79 -34.01
N LEU A 245 -10.29 -6.13 -33.95
CA LEU A 245 -9.20 -6.96 -33.42
C LEU A 245 -8.82 -8.06 -34.42
N LYS A 246 -7.57 -8.49 -34.36
CA LYS A 246 -7.14 -9.72 -35.04
C LYS A 246 -7.78 -10.94 -34.34
N PRO A 247 -8.01 -12.06 -35.04
CA PRO A 247 -8.44 -13.30 -34.38
C PRO A 247 -7.45 -13.69 -33.28
N GLY A 248 -7.95 -13.88 -32.06
CA GLY A 248 -7.11 -14.11 -30.89
C GLY A 248 -7.90 -14.14 -29.59
N ILE A 249 -7.20 -14.38 -28.50
CA ILE A 249 -7.71 -14.28 -27.13
C ILE A 249 -7.14 -13.00 -26.52
N TYR A 250 -7.95 -12.30 -25.73
CA TYR A 250 -7.65 -11.00 -25.17
C TYR A 250 -8.02 -10.91 -23.68
N GLU A 251 -7.24 -10.11 -22.96
CA GLU A 251 -7.55 -9.58 -21.64
C GLU A 251 -8.03 -8.13 -21.80
N LEU A 252 -9.23 -7.84 -21.33
CA LEU A 252 -9.82 -6.50 -21.28
C LEU A 252 -9.66 -5.93 -19.87
N ARG A 253 -9.21 -4.69 -19.77
CA ARG A 253 -9.18 -3.89 -18.54
C ARG A 253 -10.04 -2.66 -18.73
N LEU A 254 -11.03 -2.47 -17.86
CA LEU A 254 -11.92 -1.30 -17.86
C LEU A 254 -11.58 -0.42 -16.68
N HIS A 255 -11.30 0.86 -16.94
CA HIS A 255 -10.86 1.83 -15.96
C HIS A 255 -11.98 2.83 -15.63
N PHE A 256 -12.22 3.03 -14.34
CA PHE A 256 -13.25 3.90 -13.81
C PHE A 256 -12.67 4.78 -12.69
N ALA A 257 -13.24 5.98 -12.51
CA ALA A 257 -13.14 6.73 -11.26
C ALA A 257 -14.37 7.63 -11.13
N GLU A 258 -15.18 7.43 -10.09
CA GLU A 258 -16.24 8.38 -9.81
C GLU A 258 -15.64 9.70 -9.29
N THR A 259 -15.99 10.80 -9.95
CA THR A 259 -15.48 12.16 -9.66
C THR A 259 -16.57 13.22 -9.67
N PHE A 260 -17.84 12.81 -9.75
CA PHE A 260 -19.02 13.66 -9.69
C PHE A 260 -19.92 13.34 -8.48
N TYR A 261 -20.10 12.05 -8.15
CA TYR A 261 -20.86 11.62 -6.96
C TYR A 261 -19.95 11.24 -5.78
N GLY A 262 -20.44 11.47 -4.57
CA GLY A 262 -19.78 11.15 -3.31
C GLY A 262 -19.90 12.27 -2.27
N PRO A 263 -19.53 12.01 -1.00
CA PRO A 263 -19.73 12.96 0.11
C PRO A 263 -19.00 14.31 -0.04
N GLU A 264 -17.91 14.35 -0.81
CA GLU A 264 -17.09 15.55 -1.06
C GLU A 264 -17.17 16.04 -2.53
N GLU A 265 -18.06 15.48 -3.34
CA GLU A 265 -18.20 15.82 -4.76
C GLU A 265 -19.40 16.74 -5.04
N ILE A 266 -19.32 17.47 -6.16
CA ILE A 266 -20.31 18.50 -6.55
C ILE A 266 -21.71 17.90 -6.76
N GLY A 267 -21.81 16.65 -7.22
CA GLY A 267 -23.07 15.92 -7.40
C GLY A 267 -23.68 15.39 -6.10
N ASN A 268 -22.97 15.46 -4.97
CA ASN A 268 -23.34 14.84 -3.69
C ASN A 268 -23.61 13.33 -3.85
N GLY A 269 -24.46 12.76 -2.99
CA GLY A 269 -24.81 11.34 -3.03
C GLY A 269 -23.70 10.43 -2.52
N GLY A 270 -23.68 9.21 -3.03
CA GLY A 270 -22.81 8.12 -2.57
C GLY A 270 -23.09 6.82 -3.31
N GLU A 271 -22.86 5.68 -2.66
CA GLU A 271 -23.22 4.36 -3.19
C GLU A 271 -24.67 4.34 -3.71
N GLY A 272 -24.88 3.66 -4.82
CA GLY A 272 -26.14 3.57 -5.54
C GLY A 272 -26.51 4.79 -6.40
N SER A 273 -25.69 5.85 -6.41
CA SER A 273 -25.93 7.09 -7.18
C SER A 273 -25.55 6.99 -8.66
N ARG A 274 -24.71 6.02 -9.04
CA ARG A 274 -24.45 5.64 -10.43
C ARG A 274 -24.29 4.13 -10.52
N VAL A 275 -25.28 3.48 -11.13
CA VAL A 275 -25.32 2.02 -11.31
C VAL A 275 -25.46 1.74 -12.80
N MET A 276 -24.60 0.85 -13.33
CA MET A 276 -24.50 0.59 -14.76
C MET A 276 -24.26 -0.89 -15.07
N THR A 277 -24.55 -1.26 -16.32
CA THR A 277 -24.22 -2.59 -16.87
C THR A 277 -23.18 -2.42 -17.97
N ALA A 278 -22.23 -3.35 -18.02
CA ALA A 278 -21.25 -3.45 -19.11
C ALA A 278 -21.31 -4.85 -19.74
N THR A 279 -21.22 -4.91 -21.07
CA THR A 279 -21.31 -6.14 -21.86
C THR A 279 -20.14 -6.24 -22.85
N ALA A 280 -19.78 -7.46 -23.23
CA ALA A 280 -18.89 -7.75 -24.36
C ALA A 280 -19.52 -8.80 -25.27
N ASN A 281 -19.63 -8.50 -26.57
CA ASN A 281 -20.28 -9.32 -27.59
C ASN A 281 -21.69 -9.80 -27.15
N GLY A 282 -22.46 -8.91 -26.53
CA GLY A 282 -23.80 -9.19 -25.98
C GLY A 282 -23.83 -9.97 -24.65
N LYS A 283 -22.71 -10.52 -24.18
CA LYS A 283 -22.61 -11.17 -22.86
C LYS A 283 -22.35 -10.13 -21.77
N VAL A 284 -23.06 -10.22 -20.65
CA VAL A 284 -22.83 -9.34 -19.49
C VAL A 284 -21.46 -9.63 -18.85
N LEU A 285 -20.67 -8.57 -18.65
CA LEU A 285 -19.40 -8.57 -17.90
C LEU A 285 -19.59 -8.00 -16.50
N LEU A 286 -20.37 -6.92 -16.38
CA LEU A 286 -20.70 -6.24 -15.14
C LEU A 286 -22.21 -6.00 -15.12
N ASN A 287 -22.88 -6.47 -14.08
CA ASN A 287 -24.31 -6.27 -13.85
C ASN A 287 -24.50 -5.42 -12.59
N ASP A 288 -25.39 -4.42 -12.63
CA ASP A 288 -25.69 -3.52 -11.50
C ASP A 288 -24.42 -2.95 -10.83
N PHE A 289 -23.42 -2.61 -11.64
CA PHE A 289 -22.10 -2.18 -11.18
C PHE A 289 -22.14 -0.73 -10.68
N ASP A 290 -21.85 -0.59 -9.40
CA ASP A 290 -21.68 0.69 -8.71
C ASP A 290 -20.18 0.98 -8.53
N ILE A 291 -19.70 2.00 -9.24
CA ILE A 291 -18.29 2.41 -9.24
C ILE A 291 -17.86 2.92 -7.86
N LEU A 292 -18.74 3.57 -7.09
CA LEU A 292 -18.38 4.10 -5.77
C LEU A 292 -18.19 2.98 -4.76
N LEU A 293 -19.11 2.01 -4.75
CA LEU A 293 -19.05 0.84 -3.88
C LEU A 293 -17.85 -0.05 -4.20
N ASP A 294 -17.59 -0.32 -5.49
CA ASP A 294 -16.47 -1.19 -5.90
C ASP A 294 -15.11 -0.51 -5.68
N ALA A 295 -14.99 0.81 -5.96
CA ALA A 295 -13.78 1.58 -5.68
C ALA A 295 -13.54 1.78 -4.17
N GLY A 296 -14.59 1.80 -3.34
CA GLY A 296 -14.50 2.19 -1.93
C GLY A 296 -14.41 3.70 -1.73
N GLY A 297 -15.18 4.47 -2.50
CA GLY A 297 -15.37 5.91 -2.37
C GLY A 297 -15.01 6.73 -3.63
N SER A 298 -15.35 8.03 -3.60
CA SER A 298 -15.06 8.96 -4.71
C SER A 298 -13.56 9.18 -4.91
N ARG A 299 -13.20 9.75 -6.07
CA ARG A 299 -11.83 10.09 -6.48
C ARG A 299 -10.87 8.92 -6.30
N THR A 300 -11.32 7.69 -6.53
CA THR A 300 -10.52 6.48 -6.39
C THR A 300 -10.52 5.75 -7.72
N ALA A 301 -9.34 5.47 -8.25
CA ALA A 301 -9.17 4.67 -9.46
C ALA A 301 -9.61 3.23 -9.19
N ASP A 302 -10.42 2.71 -10.09
CA ASP A 302 -10.90 1.35 -10.09
C ASP A 302 -10.70 0.70 -11.46
N VAL A 303 -10.38 -0.60 -11.45
CA VAL A 303 -10.04 -1.37 -12.65
C VAL A 303 -10.71 -2.74 -12.55
N LYS A 304 -11.47 -3.10 -13.58
CA LYS A 304 -12.10 -4.43 -13.72
C LYS A 304 -11.42 -5.18 -14.87
N VAL A 305 -11.02 -6.42 -14.63
CA VAL A 305 -10.27 -7.25 -15.59
C VAL A 305 -11.09 -8.45 -16.02
N PHE A 306 -11.06 -8.76 -17.31
CA PHE A 306 -11.76 -9.88 -17.93
C PHE A 306 -10.83 -10.60 -18.90
N THR A 307 -10.81 -11.93 -18.85
CA THR A 307 -9.95 -12.80 -19.68
C THR A 307 -10.79 -13.64 -20.63
N GLY A 308 -10.14 -14.37 -21.55
CA GLY A 308 -10.84 -15.28 -22.47
C GLY A 308 -11.75 -14.59 -23.50
N LEU A 309 -11.57 -13.30 -23.76
CA LEU A 309 -12.35 -12.55 -24.75
C LEU A 309 -11.78 -12.74 -26.16
N SER A 310 -12.65 -12.76 -27.17
CA SER A 310 -12.29 -12.80 -28.58
C SER A 310 -13.19 -11.84 -29.37
N PRO A 311 -12.76 -11.34 -30.54
CA PRO A 311 -13.67 -10.64 -31.45
C PRO A 311 -14.84 -11.54 -31.87
N ALA A 312 -15.97 -10.92 -32.20
CA ALA A 312 -17.13 -11.56 -32.81
C ALA A 312 -16.83 -11.96 -34.26
N GLY A 313 -17.81 -12.58 -34.93
CA GLY A 313 -17.67 -13.11 -36.29
C GLY A 313 -17.41 -12.05 -37.38
N ASP A 314 -17.57 -10.76 -37.07
CA ASP A 314 -17.26 -9.62 -37.94
C ASP A 314 -15.82 -9.08 -37.75
N GLY A 315 -15.06 -9.63 -36.80
CA GLY A 315 -13.71 -9.18 -36.45
C GLY A 315 -13.64 -8.05 -35.42
N GLN A 316 -14.75 -7.69 -34.76
CA GLN A 316 -14.78 -6.64 -33.75
C GLN A 316 -15.06 -7.17 -32.34
N LEU A 317 -14.51 -6.52 -31.32
CA LEU A 317 -14.96 -6.67 -29.93
C LEU A 317 -15.98 -5.57 -29.64
N HIS A 318 -17.24 -5.95 -29.48
CA HIS A 318 -18.33 -5.04 -29.17
C HIS A 318 -18.46 -4.87 -27.65
N LEU A 319 -18.14 -3.71 -27.11
CA LEU A 319 -18.32 -3.39 -25.69
C LEU A 319 -19.53 -2.47 -25.52
N GLY A 320 -20.54 -2.89 -24.79
CA GLY A 320 -21.74 -2.08 -24.50
C GLY A 320 -21.75 -1.56 -23.07
N PHE A 321 -22.22 -0.33 -22.88
CA PHE A 321 -22.32 0.33 -21.57
C PHE A 321 -23.67 1.02 -21.45
N SER A 322 -24.45 0.66 -20.43
CA SER A 322 -25.82 1.17 -20.23
C SER A 322 -26.09 1.58 -18.80
N SER A 323 -26.83 2.68 -18.65
CA SER A 323 -27.23 3.27 -17.39
C SER A 323 -28.40 2.47 -16.79
N VAL A 324 -28.25 1.96 -15.57
CA VAL A 324 -29.33 1.21 -14.89
C VAL A 324 -30.09 2.11 -13.93
N ARG A 325 -29.38 2.80 -13.03
CA ARG A 325 -30.00 3.68 -12.02
C ARG A 325 -29.11 4.86 -11.64
N GLY A 326 -29.74 6.01 -11.43
CA GLY A 326 -29.07 7.23 -10.99
C GLY A 326 -28.39 7.95 -12.15
N GLY A 327 -27.12 8.30 -11.97
CA GLY A 327 -26.29 8.87 -13.02
C GLY A 327 -26.03 7.89 -14.17
N SER A 328 -25.62 8.45 -15.31
CA SER A 328 -25.35 7.68 -16.52
C SER A 328 -24.22 6.67 -16.33
N ALA A 329 -24.19 5.59 -17.11
CA ALA A 329 -22.99 4.76 -17.22
C ALA A 329 -21.77 5.61 -17.62
N MET A 330 -20.56 5.18 -17.20
CA MET A 330 -19.33 5.86 -17.55
C MET A 330 -18.19 4.87 -17.86
N LEU A 331 -17.19 5.33 -18.61
CA LEU A 331 -15.88 4.70 -18.71
C LEU A 331 -14.82 5.79 -18.78
N SER A 332 -13.71 5.64 -18.05
CA SER A 332 -12.57 6.56 -18.13
C SER A 332 -11.55 6.13 -19.19
N ALA A 333 -11.24 4.83 -19.23
CA ALA A 333 -10.32 4.27 -20.22
C ALA A 333 -10.50 2.74 -20.36
N LEU A 334 -9.90 2.16 -21.40
CA LEU A 334 -9.78 0.70 -21.53
C LEU A 334 -8.39 0.28 -22.06
N GLU A 335 -7.89 -0.86 -21.60
CA GLU A 335 -6.80 -1.62 -22.22
C GLU A 335 -7.36 -2.93 -22.81
N ILE A 336 -6.94 -3.30 -24.03
CA ILE A 336 -7.12 -4.62 -24.61
C ILE A 336 -5.72 -5.18 -24.91
N LEU A 337 -5.37 -6.25 -24.21
CA LEU A 337 -4.04 -6.88 -24.27
C LEU A 337 -4.21 -8.31 -24.80
N PRO A 338 -3.27 -8.88 -25.57
CA PRO A 338 -3.30 -10.30 -25.90
C PRO A 338 -3.42 -11.15 -24.62
N GLY A 339 -4.42 -12.02 -24.55
CA GLY A 339 -4.86 -12.69 -23.32
C GLY A 339 -4.37 -14.13 -23.22
N LEU A 340 -4.28 -14.61 -21.99
CA LEU A 340 -4.25 -16.05 -21.70
C LEU A 340 -5.70 -16.56 -21.65
N LYS A 341 -5.90 -17.83 -22.03
CA LYS A 341 -7.25 -18.40 -22.17
C LYS A 341 -7.99 -18.56 -20.84
N GLU A 342 -7.29 -19.10 -19.84
CA GLU A 342 -7.88 -19.55 -18.56
C GLU A 342 -7.35 -18.75 -17.35
N SER A 343 -6.54 -17.71 -17.58
CA SER A 343 -5.89 -16.94 -16.51
C SER A 343 -5.64 -15.48 -16.90
N GLN A 344 -5.38 -14.63 -15.91
CA GLN A 344 -4.94 -13.25 -16.11
C GLN A 344 -3.44 -13.21 -16.39
N ARG A 345 -2.98 -12.17 -17.10
CA ARG A 345 -1.57 -11.77 -17.09
C ARG A 345 -1.10 -11.50 -15.64
N PRO A 346 0.16 -11.83 -15.30
CA PRO A 346 0.79 -11.42 -14.05
C PRO A 346 0.64 -9.93 -13.76
N VAL A 347 0.49 -9.58 -12.50
CA VAL A 347 0.55 -8.19 -12.04
C VAL A 347 1.86 -7.99 -11.29
N ARG A 348 2.76 -7.19 -11.86
CA ARG A 348 4.07 -6.85 -11.29
C ARG A 348 4.11 -5.36 -11.00
N ILE A 349 4.26 -5.01 -9.72
CA ILE A 349 4.28 -3.64 -9.21
C ILE A 349 5.62 -3.42 -8.52
N ILE A 350 6.39 -2.44 -8.99
CA ILE A 350 7.56 -1.91 -8.28
C ILE A 350 7.15 -0.59 -7.61
N THR A 351 7.61 -0.31 -6.39
CA THR A 351 7.34 0.98 -5.75
C THR A 351 8.27 2.06 -6.34
N ARG A 352 8.05 2.43 -7.60
CA ARG A 352 8.76 3.48 -8.35
C ARG A 352 7.75 4.35 -9.11
N ASP A 353 8.14 5.57 -9.43
CA ASP A 353 7.37 6.49 -10.29
C ASP A 353 7.51 6.17 -11.79
N VAL A 354 8.34 5.18 -12.15
CA VAL A 354 8.67 4.73 -13.52
C VAL A 354 8.73 3.20 -13.56
N PRO A 355 8.53 2.54 -14.72
CA PRO A 355 8.66 1.10 -14.84
C PRO A 355 10.10 0.66 -14.62
N TYR A 356 10.26 -0.63 -14.34
CA TYR A 356 11.55 -1.24 -14.07
C TYR A 356 11.69 -2.57 -14.81
N TYR A 357 12.92 -2.93 -15.19
CA TYR A 357 13.26 -4.25 -15.70
C TYR A 357 14.27 -4.86 -14.74
N SER A 358 13.92 -5.97 -14.09
CA SER A 358 14.85 -6.70 -13.24
C SER A 358 15.88 -7.47 -14.06
N ASN A 359 16.95 -7.94 -13.43
CA ASN A 359 18.06 -8.66 -14.09
C ASN A 359 17.63 -9.94 -14.84
N ASP A 360 16.48 -10.53 -14.49
CA ASP A 360 15.81 -11.62 -15.19
C ASP A 360 15.02 -11.18 -16.46
N SER A 361 15.12 -9.90 -16.84
CA SER A 361 14.36 -9.23 -17.91
C SER A 361 12.83 -9.19 -17.73
N ARG A 362 12.30 -9.45 -16.53
CA ARG A 362 10.87 -9.26 -16.24
C ARG A 362 10.56 -7.77 -16.12
N TRP A 363 9.48 -7.33 -16.77
CA TRP A 363 8.96 -5.96 -16.65
C TRP A 363 8.09 -5.80 -15.40
N TRP A 364 8.32 -4.71 -14.68
CA TRP A 364 7.55 -4.27 -13.52
C TRP A 364 6.91 -2.91 -13.80
N GLY A 365 5.61 -2.79 -13.53
CA GLY A 365 4.88 -1.54 -13.64
C GLY A 365 5.14 -0.62 -12.44
N PRO A 366 5.10 0.72 -12.63
CA PRO A 366 5.24 1.69 -11.56
C PRO A 366 4.14 1.55 -10.50
N ASP A 367 4.35 2.20 -9.36
CA ASP A 367 3.53 2.02 -8.16
C ASP A 367 2.06 2.42 -8.43
N THR A 368 1.15 1.47 -8.25
CA THR A 368 -0.27 1.63 -8.62
C THR A 368 -1.17 0.80 -7.70
N TYR A 369 -2.47 1.04 -7.73
CA TYR A 369 -3.48 0.43 -6.85
C TYR A 369 -3.37 0.76 -5.35
N PHE A 370 -2.40 1.58 -4.93
CA PHE A 370 -2.14 1.88 -3.51
C PHE A 370 -3.03 3.00 -2.91
N LYS A 371 -3.27 2.93 -1.60
CA LYS A 371 -3.85 4.02 -0.79
C LYS A 371 -3.12 4.08 0.56
N GLY A 372 -2.66 5.28 0.93
CA GLY A 372 -1.80 5.49 2.10
C GLY A 372 -0.30 5.31 1.82
N GLY A 373 0.50 5.48 2.87
CA GLY A 373 1.97 5.38 2.81
C GLY A 373 2.66 6.48 2.01
N GLN A 374 3.98 6.49 2.07
CA GLN A 374 4.88 7.41 1.37
C GLN A 374 5.90 6.61 0.55
N LEU A 375 6.30 7.16 -0.58
CA LEU A 375 7.40 6.62 -1.38
C LEU A 375 8.74 7.16 -0.82
N SER A 376 9.77 6.32 -0.79
CA SER A 376 11.14 6.70 -0.46
C SER A 376 12.15 5.99 -1.35
N SER A 377 13.30 6.61 -1.54
CA SER A 377 14.50 5.98 -2.10
C SER A 377 15.61 5.90 -1.05
N ASN A 378 16.54 4.96 -1.24
CA ASN A 378 17.84 4.87 -0.57
C ASN A 378 18.91 4.65 -1.64
N ASP A 379 19.98 5.45 -1.58
CA ASP A 379 21.09 5.38 -2.54
C ASP A 379 22.12 4.28 -2.17
N ASN A 380 21.96 3.63 -1.01
CA ASN A 380 22.78 2.49 -0.60
C ASN A 380 22.30 1.22 -1.36
N PRO A 381 23.16 0.55 -2.14
CA PRO A 381 22.79 -0.71 -2.80
C PRO A 381 22.44 -1.79 -1.78
N ALA A 382 21.44 -2.61 -2.09
CA ALA A 382 21.09 -3.76 -1.26
C ALA A 382 22.25 -4.77 -1.15
N THR A 383 22.49 -5.24 0.06
CA THR A 383 23.54 -6.21 0.38
C THR A 383 23.07 -7.63 0.07
N ASP A 384 23.93 -8.41 -0.59
CA ASP A 384 23.68 -9.80 -1.01
C ASP A 384 22.40 -9.97 -1.87
N ALA A 385 22.06 -8.94 -2.65
CA ALA A 385 21.06 -9.00 -3.72
C ALA A 385 21.72 -9.34 -5.06
N ASP A 386 21.06 -10.17 -5.89
CA ASP A 386 21.41 -10.38 -7.29
C ASP A 386 21.04 -9.17 -8.15
N ASP A 387 19.98 -8.46 -7.74
CA ASP A 387 19.52 -7.21 -8.33
C ASP A 387 19.36 -6.12 -7.25
N PRO A 388 20.45 -5.39 -6.89
CA PRO A 388 20.38 -4.36 -5.86
C PRO A 388 19.53 -3.16 -6.24
N GLU A 389 19.41 -2.83 -7.53
CA GLU A 389 18.69 -1.64 -8.00
C GLU A 389 17.18 -1.80 -7.73
N MET A 390 16.63 -3.01 -7.93
CA MET A 390 15.25 -3.34 -7.59
C MET A 390 14.84 -2.86 -6.18
N TYR A 391 15.76 -2.89 -5.22
CA TYR A 391 15.51 -2.56 -3.82
C TYR A 391 15.79 -1.11 -3.42
N GLU A 392 16.28 -0.23 -4.30
CA GLU A 392 16.55 1.18 -3.98
C GLU A 392 15.32 1.95 -3.47
N THR A 393 14.11 1.49 -3.83
CA THR A 393 12.87 2.22 -3.58
C THR A 393 11.86 1.40 -2.78
N GLU A 394 11.12 2.06 -1.89
CA GLU A 394 10.09 1.43 -1.06
C GLU A 394 8.87 2.33 -0.86
N ARG A 395 7.69 1.72 -0.70
CA ARG A 395 6.52 2.35 -0.07
C ARG A 395 6.49 1.97 1.40
N TRP A 396 6.54 2.97 2.29
CA TRP A 396 6.44 2.76 3.74
C TRP A 396 5.26 3.49 4.38
N GLY A 397 4.78 3.01 5.53
CA GLY A 397 3.73 3.65 6.32
C GLY A 397 2.72 2.67 6.92
N HIS A 398 1.47 3.11 7.03
CA HIS A 398 0.28 2.26 6.99
C HIS A 398 -0.38 2.49 5.63
N PHE A 399 -0.53 1.43 4.84
CA PHE A 399 -1.02 1.52 3.46
C PHE A 399 -1.69 0.22 3.02
N SER A 400 -2.41 0.32 1.90
CA SER A 400 -3.08 -0.81 1.26
C SER A 400 -2.91 -0.77 -0.25
N TYR A 401 -3.06 -1.92 -0.91
CA TYR A 401 -3.19 -2.09 -2.35
C TYR A 401 -4.53 -2.79 -2.65
N ALA A 402 -5.22 -2.39 -3.71
CA ALA A 402 -6.40 -3.10 -4.20
C ALA A 402 -6.12 -3.62 -5.62
N ILE A 403 -5.41 -4.74 -5.69
CA ILE A 403 -4.93 -5.29 -6.96
C ILE A 403 -6.09 -5.99 -7.68
N PRO A 404 -6.45 -5.58 -8.90
CA PRO A 404 -7.56 -6.17 -9.63
C PRO A 404 -7.14 -7.53 -10.23
N VAL A 405 -7.96 -8.55 -9.97
CA VAL A 405 -7.74 -9.91 -10.47
C VAL A 405 -9.05 -10.58 -10.90
N THR A 406 -9.00 -11.41 -11.95
CA THR A 406 -10.11 -12.28 -12.33
C THR A 406 -10.42 -13.33 -11.24
N PRO A 407 -11.60 -13.98 -11.26
CA PRO A 407 -11.86 -15.15 -10.42
C PRO A 407 -10.80 -16.25 -10.64
N GLY A 408 -10.22 -16.75 -9.56
CA GLY A 408 -9.13 -17.73 -9.60
C GLY A 408 -8.36 -17.78 -8.28
N ARG A 409 -7.31 -18.60 -8.24
CA ARG A 409 -6.32 -18.58 -7.15
C ARG A 409 -5.04 -17.91 -7.63
N TYR A 410 -4.33 -17.31 -6.69
CA TYR A 410 -3.15 -16.50 -6.94
C TYR A 410 -2.05 -16.77 -5.91
N ALA A 411 -0.81 -16.82 -6.40
CA ALA A 411 0.38 -16.69 -5.59
C ALA A 411 0.82 -15.21 -5.55
N ALA A 412 1.20 -14.75 -4.37
CA ALA A 412 1.79 -13.44 -4.16
C ALA A 412 3.25 -13.57 -3.72
N THR A 413 4.13 -12.84 -4.39
CA THR A 413 5.53 -12.63 -4.00
C THR A 413 5.68 -11.19 -3.53
N PHE A 414 6.13 -11.00 -2.29
CA PHE A 414 6.43 -9.69 -1.71
C PHE A 414 7.92 -9.53 -1.55
N HIS A 415 8.45 -8.40 -2.00
CA HIS A 415 9.83 -8.00 -1.84
C HIS A 415 9.93 -6.88 -0.79
N PHE A 416 10.79 -7.08 0.21
CA PHE A 416 11.02 -6.14 1.30
C PHE A 416 12.53 -5.90 1.48
N ILE A 417 12.89 -4.77 2.10
CA ILE A 417 14.25 -4.49 2.56
C ILE A 417 14.19 -3.55 3.77
N GLU A 418 15.15 -3.67 4.69
CA GLU A 418 15.31 -2.72 5.81
C GLU A 418 16.42 -1.72 5.53
N HIS A 419 16.06 -0.64 4.82
CA HIS A 419 16.93 0.51 4.58
C HIS A 419 16.99 1.48 5.76
N ARG A 420 15.87 1.64 6.46
CA ARG A 420 15.63 2.78 7.37
C ARG A 420 16.38 2.66 8.70
N PHE A 421 16.80 1.45 9.05
CA PHE A 421 17.57 1.14 10.25
C PHE A 421 18.95 0.52 9.96
N ASP A 422 19.44 0.61 8.72
CA ASP A 422 20.79 0.14 8.35
C ASP A 422 21.91 0.91 9.08
N ALA A 423 23.13 0.36 9.03
CA ALA A 423 24.29 0.97 9.70
C ALA A 423 24.68 2.33 9.10
N ALA A 424 24.46 2.55 7.80
CA ALA A 424 24.84 3.78 7.09
C ALA A 424 23.87 4.95 7.38
N ASN A 425 22.61 4.65 7.67
CA ASN A 425 21.57 5.60 8.06
C ASN A 425 21.47 5.79 9.59
N ARG A 426 22.31 5.09 10.38
CA ARG A 426 22.28 5.14 11.85
C ARG A 426 22.43 6.56 12.40
N ASP A 427 23.39 7.32 11.89
CA ASP A 427 23.62 8.70 12.34
C ASP A 427 22.56 9.66 11.79
N ARG A 428 22.12 9.45 10.54
CA ARG A 428 21.07 10.23 9.85
C ARG A 428 19.74 10.23 10.62
N TYR A 429 19.47 9.18 11.40
CA TYR A 429 18.23 9.02 12.16
C TYR A 429 18.42 8.73 13.66
N ALA A 430 19.61 9.01 14.20
CA ALA A 430 19.95 8.79 15.62
C ALA A 430 19.00 9.50 16.60
N GLU A 431 18.40 10.62 16.19
CA GLU A 431 17.43 11.38 17.01
C GLU A 431 15.95 11.10 16.64
N SER A 432 15.68 10.20 15.69
CA SER A 432 14.31 9.96 15.23
C SER A 432 13.42 9.33 16.32
N SER A 433 12.13 9.69 16.29
CA SER A 433 11.08 9.11 17.16
C SER A 433 10.98 7.59 17.10
N ASP A 434 11.48 7.01 16.02
CA ASP A 434 11.32 5.61 15.65
C ASP A 434 12.23 4.73 16.53
N LEU A 435 13.42 5.22 16.90
CA LEU A 435 14.31 4.55 17.85
C LEU A 435 13.70 4.45 19.26
N ARG A 436 12.76 5.33 19.62
CA ARG A 436 12.02 5.25 20.90
C ARG A 436 10.97 4.14 20.90
N GLN A 437 10.56 3.66 19.73
CA GLN A 437 9.63 2.52 19.57
C GLN A 437 10.37 1.18 19.48
N GLY A 438 11.71 1.20 19.38
CA GLY A 438 12.57 0.04 19.18
C GLY A 438 13.11 -0.04 17.75
N ARG A 439 14.23 -0.75 17.57
CA ARG A 439 14.92 -0.83 16.27
C ARG A 439 14.19 -1.76 15.30
N GLY A 440 14.17 -1.40 14.02
CA GLY A 440 13.60 -2.23 12.95
C GLY A 440 12.08 -2.18 12.87
N ARG A 441 11.57 -2.48 11.68
CA ARG A 441 10.14 -2.53 11.38
C ARG A 441 9.53 -3.88 11.75
N LEU A 442 8.38 -3.86 12.43
CA LEU A 442 7.52 -5.01 12.69
C LEU A 442 6.12 -4.71 12.15
N PHE A 443 5.61 -5.53 11.24
CA PHE A 443 4.29 -5.33 10.64
C PHE A 443 3.63 -6.65 10.24
N SER A 444 2.30 -6.63 10.12
CA SER A 444 1.52 -7.74 9.59
C SER A 444 0.92 -7.36 8.23
N VAL A 445 0.77 -8.34 7.33
CA VAL A 445 0.11 -8.16 6.04
C VAL A 445 -1.17 -8.99 6.01
N PHE A 446 -2.26 -8.34 5.63
CA PHE A 446 -3.58 -8.95 5.46
C PHE A 446 -3.95 -8.97 3.97
N CYS A 447 -4.72 -9.98 3.54
CA CYS A 447 -5.38 -10.02 2.25
C CYS A 447 -6.88 -10.25 2.48
N ASN A 448 -7.73 -9.35 1.97
CA ASN A 448 -9.20 -9.44 2.10
C ASN A 448 -9.65 -9.65 3.57
N GLY A 449 -8.99 -8.97 4.52
CA GLY A 449 -9.24 -9.07 5.96
C GLY A 449 -8.62 -10.29 6.66
N LYS A 450 -8.08 -11.26 5.92
CA LYS A 450 -7.39 -12.44 6.47
C LYS A 450 -5.89 -12.15 6.63
N LEU A 451 -5.32 -12.47 7.79
CA LEU A 451 -3.86 -12.39 8.01
C LEU A 451 -3.11 -13.37 7.10
N ILE A 452 -2.18 -12.88 6.28
CA ILE A 452 -1.37 -13.69 5.35
C ILE A 452 0.13 -13.71 5.69
N LEU A 453 0.66 -12.63 6.27
CA LEU A 453 1.98 -12.57 6.87
C LEU A 453 1.85 -11.98 8.27
N ARG A 454 2.34 -12.70 9.29
CA ARG A 454 2.28 -12.28 10.69
C ARG A 454 3.64 -11.76 11.13
N ASP A 455 3.64 -10.61 11.81
CA ASP A 455 4.76 -10.10 12.62
C ASP A 455 6.12 -10.17 11.89
N VAL A 456 6.14 -9.68 10.64
CA VAL A 456 7.33 -9.63 9.78
C VAL A 456 8.35 -8.66 10.38
N ASP A 457 9.51 -9.18 10.82
CA ASP A 457 10.61 -8.39 11.38
C ASP A 457 11.81 -8.47 10.45
N LEU A 458 12.01 -7.41 9.66
CA LEU A 458 13.00 -7.41 8.58
C LEU A 458 14.44 -7.59 9.09
N ILE A 459 14.78 -7.01 10.25
CA ILE A 459 16.11 -7.14 10.83
C ILE A 459 16.33 -8.56 11.36
N GLN A 460 15.31 -9.15 12.00
CA GLN A 460 15.42 -10.51 12.52
C GLN A 460 15.47 -11.56 11.40
N GLU A 461 14.76 -11.34 10.29
CA GLU A 461 14.57 -12.34 9.24
C GLU A 461 15.61 -12.27 8.10
N ALA A 462 16.05 -11.08 7.69
CA ALA A 462 17.05 -10.89 6.63
C ALA A 462 18.27 -10.07 7.07
N GLY A 463 18.10 -9.17 8.06
CA GLY A 463 19.13 -8.26 8.52
C GLY A 463 19.02 -6.87 7.88
N GLU A 464 19.99 -6.02 8.22
CA GLU A 464 20.07 -4.63 7.76
C GLU A 464 20.46 -4.56 6.27
N ASN A 465 19.79 -3.70 5.50
CA ASN A 465 20.04 -3.48 4.07
C ASN A 465 20.13 -4.79 3.25
N ARG A 466 19.28 -5.78 3.55
CA ARG A 466 19.24 -7.10 2.92
C ARG A 466 17.82 -7.43 2.45
N PRO A 467 17.63 -7.95 1.22
CA PRO A 467 16.32 -8.37 0.75
C PRO A 467 15.68 -9.45 1.62
N LEU A 468 14.38 -9.31 1.86
CA LEU A 468 13.51 -10.38 2.35
C LEU A 468 12.41 -10.62 1.32
N VAL A 469 12.37 -11.82 0.75
CA VAL A 469 11.31 -12.24 -0.19
C VAL A 469 10.35 -13.17 0.52
N LYS A 470 9.04 -12.87 0.45
CA LYS A 470 7.97 -13.71 0.98
C LYS A 470 7.04 -14.15 -0.14
N LYS A 471 7.00 -15.44 -0.43
CA LYS A 471 6.05 -16.05 -1.39
C LYS A 471 5.00 -16.86 -0.65
N LEU A 472 3.73 -16.69 -1.03
CA LEU A 472 2.61 -17.47 -0.52
C LEU A 472 1.57 -17.71 -1.61
N GLY A 473 0.88 -18.85 -1.53
CA GLY A 473 -0.11 -19.30 -2.51
C GLY A 473 -1.54 -19.30 -1.98
N GLY A 474 -2.49 -19.66 -2.85
CA GLY A 474 -3.90 -19.83 -2.50
C GLY A 474 -4.63 -18.55 -2.08
N LEU A 475 -4.22 -17.38 -2.60
CA LEU A 475 -5.00 -16.15 -2.44
C LEU A 475 -6.18 -16.15 -3.43
N GLU A 476 -7.34 -15.70 -2.96
CA GLU A 476 -8.56 -15.60 -3.77
C GLU A 476 -9.08 -14.15 -3.73
N PRO A 477 -9.63 -13.63 -4.85
CA PRO A 477 -10.25 -12.32 -4.87
C PRO A 477 -11.44 -12.23 -3.92
N ASN A 478 -11.73 -11.01 -3.45
CA ASN A 478 -13.01 -10.70 -2.83
C ASN A 478 -14.13 -10.69 -3.89
N ALA A 479 -15.38 -10.50 -3.47
CA ALA A 479 -16.53 -10.42 -4.36
C ALA A 479 -16.46 -9.28 -5.42
N GLN A 480 -15.53 -8.34 -5.27
CA GLN A 480 -15.26 -7.23 -6.21
C GLN A 480 -14.13 -7.56 -7.19
N GLY A 481 -13.58 -8.79 -7.21
CA GLY A 481 -12.46 -9.15 -8.10
C GLY A 481 -11.14 -8.47 -7.70
N LYS A 482 -10.86 -8.37 -6.40
CA LYS A 482 -9.65 -7.72 -5.87
C LYS A 482 -8.93 -8.55 -4.81
N LEU A 483 -7.61 -8.47 -4.83
CA LEU A 483 -6.77 -8.75 -3.67
C LEU A 483 -6.56 -7.43 -2.90
N LEU A 484 -7.31 -7.24 -1.81
CA LEU A 484 -7.14 -6.11 -0.91
C LEU A 484 -6.02 -6.42 0.08
N LEU A 485 -4.80 -6.00 -0.26
CA LEU A 485 -3.61 -6.18 0.57
C LEU A 485 -3.47 -5.00 1.52
N GLU A 486 -3.34 -5.24 2.82
CA GLU A 486 -3.15 -4.19 3.83
C GLU A 486 -1.89 -4.46 4.66
N PHE A 487 -1.02 -3.44 4.76
CA PHE A 487 0.25 -3.48 5.46
C PHE A 487 0.13 -2.68 6.76
N VAL A 488 -0.04 -3.40 7.86
CA VAL A 488 -0.42 -2.85 9.17
C VAL A 488 0.80 -2.80 10.09
N PRO A 489 1.34 -1.60 10.40
CA PRO A 489 2.47 -1.45 11.31
C PRO A 489 2.12 -1.88 12.75
N THR A 490 3.09 -2.50 13.43
CA THR A 490 3.02 -2.86 14.86
C THR A 490 4.16 -2.22 15.66
N ARG A 491 5.36 -2.13 15.07
CA ARG A 491 6.50 -1.35 15.59
C ARG A 491 7.17 -0.64 14.42
N ASN A 492 7.21 0.69 14.46
CA ASN A 492 7.57 1.52 13.30
C ASN A 492 6.67 1.22 12.07
N TYR A 493 6.93 1.88 10.95
CA TYR A 493 6.11 1.75 9.74
C TYR A 493 6.33 0.43 8.99
N ALA A 494 5.28 -0.10 8.37
CA ALA A 494 5.40 -1.19 7.42
C ALA A 494 6.12 -0.71 6.15
N THR A 495 6.62 -1.63 5.33
CA THR A 495 7.24 -1.30 4.03
C THR A 495 6.96 -2.38 2.99
N VAL A 496 7.12 -2.06 1.70
CA VAL A 496 7.22 -2.98 0.57
C VAL A 496 8.02 -2.32 -0.57
N THR A 497 8.82 -3.10 -1.28
CA THR A 497 9.59 -2.70 -2.47
C THR A 497 8.88 -3.10 -3.76
N ALA A 498 8.40 -4.35 -3.81
CA ALA A 498 7.71 -4.87 -4.98
C ALA A 498 6.65 -5.90 -4.59
N ILE A 499 5.62 -6.03 -5.42
CA ILE A 499 4.55 -7.02 -5.31
C ILE A 499 4.36 -7.66 -6.67
N GLU A 500 4.51 -8.99 -6.73
CA GLU A 500 4.12 -9.81 -7.88
C GLU A 500 2.91 -10.66 -7.50
N ILE A 501 1.89 -10.67 -8.37
CA ILE A 501 0.72 -11.53 -8.28
C ILE A 501 0.68 -12.41 -9.54
N MET A 502 0.74 -13.72 -9.33
CA MET A 502 0.72 -14.76 -10.37
C MET A 502 -0.55 -15.62 -10.22
N PRO A 503 -1.26 -15.99 -11.30
CA PRO A 503 -2.31 -17.01 -11.24
C PRO A 503 -1.72 -18.40 -10.91
N GLU A 504 -2.51 -19.27 -10.26
CA GLU A 504 -2.16 -20.66 -9.89
C GLU A 504 -2.86 -21.75 -10.71
#